data_AF-A0A3E4K2W9-F1
#
_entry.id   AF-A0A3E4K2W9-F1
#
_cell.length_a   1.000
_cell.length_b   1.000
_cell.length_c   1.000
_cell.angle_alpha   90.00
_cell.angle_beta   90.00
_cell.angle_gamma   90.00
#
_symmetry.space_group_name_H-M   'P 1'
#
loop_
_entity.id
_entity.type
_entity.pdbx_description
1 polymer ?
#
loop_
_entity_poly.entity_id
_entity_poly.type
_entity_poly.pdbx_seq_one_letter_code
_entity_poly.pdbx_strand_id
1 'polypeptide(L)'
;MTKYYIEMKETKRNMMSDALLSLYRKKGPESEEARQMGLKLWDFDLKEKRMEITSDEQRVLRHALNDLRNQRLEEGKYTDGVEAAIMEVMKPHRTKHFPW
;
A
#
# COMPACT_ATOMS: atom_id res chain seq x y z
N MET A 1 -2.38 9.99 18.98
CA MET A 1 -2.18 9.81 17.52
C MET A 1 -3.48 9.36 16.90
N THR A 2 -3.93 10.00 15.82
CA THR A 2 -5.14 9.58 15.09
C THR A 2 -4.82 8.27 14.36
N LYS A 3 -5.61 7.23 14.64
CA LYS A 3 -5.48 5.93 13.95
C LYS A 3 -6.20 5.99 12.61
N TYR A 4 -5.50 5.58 11.56
CA TYR A 4 -6.02 5.50 10.21
C TYR A 4 -6.12 4.04 9.79
N TYR A 5 -7.08 3.75 8.92
CA TYR A 5 -7.34 2.39 8.45
C TYR A 5 -7.49 2.38 6.94
N ILE A 6 -6.85 1.42 6.27
CA ILE A 6 -7.04 1.21 4.82
C ILE A 6 -7.84 -0.07 4.60
N GLU A 7 -8.82 -0.04 3.69
CA GLU A 7 -9.57 -1.25 3.34
C GLU A 7 -8.66 -2.20 2.55
N MET A 8 -8.54 -3.41 3.07
CA MET A 8 -7.68 -4.44 2.52
C MET A 8 -8.52 -5.50 1.81
N LYS A 9 -8.38 -5.54 0.48
CA LYS A 9 -8.80 -6.66 -0.37
C LYS A 9 -7.56 -7.36 -0.87
N GLU A 10 -7.67 -8.64 -1.22
CA GLU A 10 -6.55 -9.42 -1.73
C GLU A 10 -5.86 -8.75 -2.93
N THR A 11 -6.64 -8.23 -3.88
CA THR A 11 -6.11 -7.51 -5.06
C THR A 11 -5.30 -6.27 -4.68
N LYS A 12 -5.78 -5.49 -3.70
CA LYS A 12 -5.10 -4.29 -3.21
C LYS A 12 -3.83 -4.65 -2.44
N ARG A 13 -3.91 -5.66 -1.56
CA ARG A 13 -2.74 -6.17 -0.81
C ARG A 13 -1.65 -6.59 -1.79
N ASN A 14 -1.99 -7.39 -2.80
CA ASN A 14 -1.02 -7.85 -3.80
C ASN A 14 -0.41 -6.68 -4.57
N MET A 15 -1.22 -5.69 -4.99
CA MET A 15 -0.71 -4.48 -5.65
C MET A 15 0.25 -3.68 -4.76
N MET A 16 -0.07 -3.51 -3.48
CA MET A 16 0.79 -2.81 -2.52
C MET A 16 2.08 -3.59 -2.25
N SER A 17 1.99 -4.92 -2.10
CA SER A 17 3.14 -5.80 -1.93
C SER A 17 4.07 -5.75 -3.14
N ASP A 18 3.53 -5.78 -4.36
CA ASP A 18 4.31 -5.64 -5.60
C ASP A 18 5.01 -4.29 -5.68
N ALA A 19 4.31 -3.20 -5.31
CA ALA A 19 4.87 -1.85 -5.29
C ALA A 19 6.05 -1.74 -4.31
N LEU A 20 5.87 -2.24 -3.09
CA LEU A 20 6.91 -2.22 -2.05
C LEU A 20 8.09 -3.12 -2.41
N LEU A 21 7.83 -4.29 -2.97
CA LEU A 21 8.87 -5.19 -3.44
C LEU A 21 9.66 -4.57 -4.60
N SER A 22 8.98 -3.91 -5.54
CA SER A 22 9.63 -3.20 -6.63
C SER A 22 10.50 -2.05 -6.10
N LEU A 23 10.00 -1.28 -5.13
CA LEU A 23 10.76 -0.21 -4.49
C LEU A 23 12.01 -0.76 -3.78
N TYR A 24 11.85 -1.83 -3.00
CA TYR A 24 12.93 -2.50 -2.29
C TYR A 24 13.98 -3.09 -3.24
N ARG A 25 13.57 -3.66 -4.38
CA ARG A 25 14.51 -4.14 -5.39
C ARG A 25 15.31 -3.02 -6.05
N LYS A 26 14.75 -1.82 -6.17
CA LYS A 26 15.43 -0.65 -6.76
C LYS A 26 16.40 0.02 -5.80
N LYS A 27 15.99 0.23 -4.54
CA LYS A 27 16.76 1.00 -3.54
C LYS A 27 17.51 0.12 -2.54
N GLY A 28 17.19 -1.17 -2.47
CA GLY A 28 17.82 -2.10 -1.54
C GLY A 28 17.64 -1.67 -0.06
N PRO A 29 18.69 -1.79 0.77
CA PRO A 29 18.65 -1.47 2.19
C PRO A 29 18.24 -0.03 2.52
N GLU A 30 18.38 0.92 1.60
CA GLU A 30 17.93 2.31 1.79
C GLU A 30 16.40 2.47 1.87
N SER A 31 15.66 1.38 1.65
CA SER A 31 14.20 1.34 1.71
C SER A 31 13.71 0.30 2.72
N GLU A 32 14.37 0.21 3.87
CA GLU A 32 13.98 -0.71 4.94
C GLU A 32 12.53 -0.48 5.40
N GLU A 33 12.02 0.77 5.36
CA GLU A 33 10.61 1.05 5.66
C GLU A 33 9.65 0.38 4.66
N ALA A 34 10.06 0.23 3.40
CA ALA A 34 9.27 -0.49 2.40
C ALA A 34 9.22 -1.99 2.70
N ARG A 35 10.34 -2.55 3.19
CA ARG A 35 10.40 -3.96 3.63
C ARG A 35 9.52 -4.18 4.86
N GLN A 36 9.63 -3.33 5.88
CA GLN A 36 8.80 -3.43 7.09
C GLN A 36 7.30 -3.30 6.77
N MET A 37 6.95 -2.37 5.89
CA MET A 37 5.58 -2.23 5.39
C MET A 37 5.11 -3.48 4.63
N GLY A 38 5.98 -4.09 3.82
CA GLY A 38 5.69 -5.32 3.10
C GLY A 38 5.43 -6.50 4.03
N LEU A 39 6.23 -6.64 5.09
CA LEU A 39 6.03 -7.66 6.13
C LEU A 39 4.70 -7.46 6.87
N LYS A 40 4.36 -6.21 7.20
CA LYS A 40 3.08 -5.88 7.83
C LYS A 40 1.88 -6.25 6.94
N LEU A 41 1.95 -5.99 5.63
CA LEU A 41 0.91 -6.42 4.68
C LEU A 41 0.79 -7.94 4.58
N TRP A 42 1.93 -8.64 4.67
CA TRP A 42 1.98 -10.10 4.61
C TRP A 42 1.34 -10.75 5.86
N ASP A 43 1.63 -10.20 7.04
CA ASP A 43 1.13 -10.70 8.32
C ASP A 43 -0.35 -10.35 8.58
N PHE A 44 -0.89 -9.38 7.84
CA PHE A 44 -2.26 -8.91 8.04
C PHE A 44 -3.32 -9.97 7.66
N ASP A 45 -4.20 -10.31 8.61
CA ASP A 45 -5.37 -11.15 8.36
C ASP A 45 -6.44 -10.39 7.56
N LEU A 46 -6.65 -10.81 6.31
CA LEU A 46 -7.66 -10.23 5.41
C LEU A 46 -9.10 -10.32 5.96
N LYS A 47 -9.39 -11.20 6.92
CA LYS A 47 -10.71 -11.28 7.58
C LYS A 47 -11.04 -10.01 8.37
N GLU A 48 -10.03 -9.29 8.86
CA GLU A 48 -10.21 -8.01 9.56
C GLU A 48 -10.65 -6.87 8.62
N LYS A 49 -10.46 -7.04 7.30
CA LYS A 49 -10.83 -6.12 6.19
C LYS A 49 -10.23 -4.71 6.24
N ARG A 50 -9.79 -4.20 7.39
CA ARG A 50 -9.21 -2.88 7.58
C ARG A 50 -7.93 -2.96 8.38
N MET A 51 -6.82 -2.61 7.74
CA MET A 51 -5.50 -2.60 8.38
C MET A 51 -5.21 -1.23 8.98
N GLU A 52 -4.79 -1.19 10.24
CA GLU A 52 -4.32 0.04 10.89
C GLU A 52 -3.01 0.50 10.25
N ILE A 53 -2.93 1.78 9.92
CA ILE A 53 -1.76 2.40 9.31
C ILE A 53 -1.39 3.72 9.99
N THR A 54 -0.08 3.98 10.12
CA THR A 54 0.44 5.27 10.56
C THR A 54 0.61 6.23 9.39
N SER A 55 0.80 7.53 9.68
CA SER A 55 1.05 8.53 8.63
C SER A 55 2.34 8.23 7.83
N ASP A 56 3.35 7.66 8.48
CA ASP A 56 4.62 7.30 7.84
C ASP A 56 4.47 6.08 6.94
N GLU A 57 3.80 5.03 7.43
CA GLU A 57 3.46 3.85 6.61
C GLU A 57 2.61 4.23 5.40
N GLN A 58 1.62 5.13 5.59
CA GLN A 58 0.82 5.67 4.49
C GLN A 58 1.69 6.42 3.48
N ARG A 59 2.68 7.20 3.94
CA ARG A 59 3.64 7.88 3.06
C ARG A 59 4.47 6.89 2.26
N VAL A 60 4.97 5.82 2.89
CA VAL A 60 5.73 4.75 2.22
C VAL A 60 4.89 4.06 1.14
N LEU A 61 3.65 3.68 1.46
CA LEU A 61 2.73 3.09 0.47
C LEU A 61 2.47 4.03 -0.72
N ARG A 62 2.20 5.32 -0.46
CA ARG A 62 2.00 6.31 -1.54
C ARG A 62 3.23 6.43 -2.42
N HIS A 63 4.43 6.49 -1.84
CA HIS A 63 5.67 6.56 -2.62
C HIS A 63 5.85 5.32 -3.49
N ALA A 64 5.74 4.13 -2.91
CA ALA A 64 5.90 2.87 -3.62
C ALA A 64 4.88 2.72 -4.77
N LEU A 65 3.62 3.04 -4.52
CA LEU A 65 2.56 2.96 -5.55
C LEU A 65 2.76 4.00 -6.67
N ASN A 66 3.20 5.21 -6.35
CA ASN A 66 3.51 6.21 -7.38
C ASN A 66 4.70 5.77 -8.25
N ASP A 67 5.75 5.21 -7.65
CA ASP A 67 6.89 4.66 -8.40
C ASP A 67 6.46 3.51 -9.30
N LEU A 68 5.60 2.61 -8.81
CA LEU A 68 5.05 1.51 -9.60
C LEU A 68 4.18 2.02 -10.76
N ARG A 69 3.36 3.05 -10.52
CA ARG A 69 2.56 3.70 -11.57
C ARG A 69 3.46 4.29 -12.65
N ASN A 70 4.48 5.07 -12.26
CA ASN A 70 5.41 5.69 -13.21
C ASN A 70 6.14 4.64 -14.04
N GLN A 71 6.61 3.56 -13.40
CA GLN A 71 7.22 2.43 -14.11
C GLN A 71 6.25 1.80 -15.14
N ARG A 72 4.98 1.59 -14.77
CA ARG A 72 3.99 1.05 -15.72
C ARG A 72 3.74 1.97 -16.90
N LEU A 73 3.70 3.30 -16.67
CA LEU A 73 3.57 4.29 -17.72
C LEU A 73 4.77 4.25 -18.67
N GLU A 74 5.99 4.17 -18.14
CA GLU A 74 7.23 4.04 -18.94
C GLU A 74 7.23 2.76 -19.78
N GLU A 75 6.67 1.67 -19.25
CA GLU A 75 6.53 0.39 -19.95
C GLU A 75 5.33 0.35 -20.92
N GLY A 76 4.53 1.42 -21.03
CA GLY A 76 3.32 1.47 -21.85
C GLY A 76 2.18 0.56 -21.37
N LYS A 77 2.15 0.24 -20.06
CA LYS A 77 1.18 -0.66 -19.43
C LYS A 77 0.05 0.11 -18.73
N TYR A 78 -1.08 -0.57 -18.55
CA TYR A 78 -2.24 -0.04 -17.80
C TYR A 78 -1.92 0.26 -16.33
N THR A 79 -2.47 1.37 -15.83
CA THR A 79 -2.25 1.88 -14.46
C THR A 79 -3.49 1.77 -13.57
N ASP A 80 -4.66 1.45 -14.11
CA ASP A 80 -5.97 1.51 -13.43
C ASP A 80 -5.95 0.81 -12.06
N GLY A 81 -5.33 -0.36 -11.98
CA GLY A 81 -5.20 -1.11 -10.74
C GLY A 81 -4.30 -0.43 -9.69
N VAL A 82 -3.23 0.24 -10.12
CA VAL A 82 -2.36 1.03 -9.23
C VAL A 82 -3.09 2.28 -8.77
N GLU A 83 -3.79 2.95 -9.67
CA GLU A 83 -4.55 4.16 -9.37
C GLU A 83 -5.65 3.89 -8.34
N ALA A 84 -6.37 2.78 -8.47
CA ALA A 84 -7.34 2.34 -7.47
C ALA A 84 -6.70 2.11 -6.09
N ALA A 85 -5.49 1.52 -6.06
CA ALA A 85 -4.75 1.32 -4.82
C ALA A 85 -4.26 2.65 -4.21
N ILE A 86 -3.79 3.59 -5.04
CA ILE A 86 -3.38 4.94 -4.59
C ILE A 86 -4.57 5.66 -3.95
N MET A 87 -5.73 5.62 -4.59
CA MET A 87 -6.95 6.28 -4.09
C MET A 87 -7.38 5.75 -2.72
N GLU A 88 -7.25 4.44 -2.50
CA GLU A 88 -7.53 3.83 -1.20
C GLU A 88 -6.57 4.35 -0.13
N VAL A 89 -5.27 4.34 -0.42
CA VAL A 89 -4.25 4.82 0.53
C VAL A 89 -4.43 6.31 0.81
N MET A 90 -4.87 7.11 -0.16
CA MET A 90 -5.11 8.55 0.04
C MET A 90 -6.33 8.88 0.89
N LYS A 91 -7.31 7.97 0.98
CA LYS A 91 -8.57 8.20 1.71
C LYS A 91 -8.73 7.19 2.86
N PRO A 92 -7.83 7.19 3.85
CA PRO A 92 -7.94 6.24 4.95
C PRO A 92 -9.16 6.52 5.82
N HIS A 93 -9.77 5.45 6.31
CA HIS A 93 -10.87 5.49 7.25
C HIS A 93 -10.39 5.85 8.66
N ARG A 94 -11.28 6.47 9.44
CA ARG A 94 -11.04 6.76 10.87
C ARG A 94 -11.53 5.66 11.80
N THR A 95 -12.21 4.64 11.27
CA THR A 95 -12.78 3.54 12.06
C THR A 95 -12.24 2.20 11.60
N LYS A 96 -11.92 1.32 12.55
CA LYS A 96 -11.50 -0.06 12.27
C LYS A 96 -12.62 -0.89 11.65
N HIS A 97 -13.84 -0.69 12.12
CA HIS A 97 -14.99 -1.47 11.67
C HIS A 97 -15.83 -0.69 10.66
N PHE A 98 -16.46 -1.44 9.78
CA PHE A 98 -17.47 -0.91 8.88
C PHE A 98 -18.75 -0.58 9.65
N PRO A 99 -19.53 0.41 9.20
CA PRO A 99 -20.81 0.74 9.82
C PRO A 99 -21.89 -0.27 9.38
N TRP A 100 -21.83 -1.49 9.91
CA TRP A 100 -22.90 -2.49 9.88
C TRP A 100 -22.63 -3.59 10.90
#